data_AF-K6XIV0-F1
#
_entry.id   AF-K6XIV0-F1
#
_cell.length_a   1.000
_cell.length_b   1.000
_cell.length_c   1.000
_cell.angle_alpha   90.00
_cell.angle_beta   90.00
_cell.angle_gamma   90.00
#
_symmetry.space_group_name_H-M   'P 1'
#
loop_
_entity.id
_entity.type
_entity.pdbx_description
1 polymer ?
#
loop_
_entity_poly.entity_id
_entity_poly.type
_entity_poly.pdbx_seq_one_letter_code
_entity_poly.pdbx_strand_id
1 'polypeptide(L)'
;MNVRSSYLIVFFLTFSASILTIYTANAWGFDMFSFFTKDKVAPTVVHASLDAKLTKLPSYPANTYLPEGHNQNCIKAKIQGTAPLVLTIEDGYIEPSQSAFVWNSASPIALINNQANARFDVWELESINSLKPVKKVSTNELSSRSKNWIHYSVVDVACLPEQQLLVAVNYYDPRSKIALYLYDTANQSFSLFSEADTNAQNLDKYFDQKSLNSGESVIIYYSETKRKSAEIYHNYYNNIVLFSDKHPQGIEILKLGIDDGNVEDWQVIDKKLLLHTIDNRDHKDPKSYIWSLDLSKVLTN
;
A
#
# COMPACT_ATOMS: atom_id res chain seq x y z
N MET A 1 26.14 -59.04 -76.47
CA MET A 1 24.85 -59.02 -77.20
C MET A 1 23.84 -58.22 -76.38
N ASN A 2 23.13 -57.32 -77.08
CA ASN A 2 21.81 -56.74 -76.77
C ASN A 2 21.56 -55.95 -75.46
N VAL A 3 21.51 -54.64 -75.70
CA VAL A 3 20.60 -53.59 -75.20
C VAL A 3 19.21 -54.07 -74.76
N ARG A 4 18.69 -53.54 -73.64
CA ARG A 4 17.43 -52.78 -73.46
C ARG A 4 17.06 -52.66 -71.97
N SER A 5 17.16 -51.46 -71.41
CA SER A 5 16.04 -50.49 -71.21
C SER A 5 15.01 -50.92 -70.17
N SER A 6 14.93 -50.16 -69.07
CA SER A 6 13.66 -49.64 -68.54
C SER A 6 13.91 -48.44 -67.64
N TYR A 7 13.34 -47.32 -68.07
CA TYR A 7 13.12 -46.08 -67.35
C TYR A 7 12.07 -46.26 -66.24
N LEU A 8 12.30 -45.64 -65.08
CA LEU A 8 11.30 -44.96 -64.24
C LEU A 8 12.05 -44.42 -63.02
N ILE A 9 12.68 -43.24 -63.14
CA ILE A 9 12.06 -41.93 -62.84
C ILE A 9 11.44 -41.93 -61.44
N VAL A 10 12.26 -41.47 -60.49
CA VAL A 10 11.98 -40.36 -59.56
C VAL A 10 10.51 -40.26 -59.13
N PHE A 11 10.15 -40.73 -57.93
CA PHE A 11 9.14 -40.05 -57.08
C PHE A 11 8.91 -40.67 -55.68
N PHE A 12 9.89 -41.18 -54.93
CA PHE A 12 9.54 -41.77 -53.61
C PHE A 12 10.54 -41.58 -52.45
N LEU A 13 11.36 -40.52 -52.46
CA LEU A 13 12.26 -40.22 -51.32
C LEU A 13 12.32 -38.73 -50.93
N THR A 14 11.23 -37.98 -51.09
CA THR A 14 11.10 -36.63 -50.52
C THR A 14 9.67 -36.37 -50.00
N PHE A 15 9.09 -37.31 -49.25
CA PHE A 15 7.77 -37.11 -48.64
C PHE A 15 7.68 -37.57 -47.17
N SER A 16 8.81 -37.61 -46.47
CA SER A 16 8.86 -37.92 -45.02
C SER A 16 9.79 -37.00 -44.22
N ALA A 17 10.21 -35.87 -44.80
CA ALA A 17 10.98 -34.82 -44.10
C ALA A 17 10.27 -33.46 -44.10
N SER A 18 8.93 -33.45 -44.24
CA SER A 18 8.11 -32.23 -44.23
C SER A 18 6.98 -32.25 -43.20
N ILE A 19 6.94 -33.27 -42.33
CA ILE A 19 5.90 -33.39 -41.27
C ILE A 19 6.51 -33.27 -39.86
N LEU A 20 7.83 -33.11 -39.74
CA LEU A 20 8.53 -32.96 -38.45
C LEU A 20 9.28 -31.63 -38.26
N THR A 21 8.95 -30.62 -39.07
CA THR A 21 9.39 -29.22 -38.87
C THR A 21 8.22 -28.25 -38.73
N ILE A 22 7.00 -28.74 -38.46
CA ILE A 22 5.81 -27.91 -38.18
C ILE A 22 5.42 -27.95 -36.68
N TYR A 23 6.07 -28.77 -35.85
CA TYR A 23 5.73 -28.90 -34.42
C TYR A 23 6.67 -28.23 -33.42
N THR A 24 7.64 -27.42 -33.88
CA THR A 24 8.53 -26.64 -32.97
C THR A 24 8.70 -25.17 -33.35
N ALA A 25 7.84 -24.63 -34.22
CA ALA A 25 7.74 -23.19 -34.48
C ALA A 25 6.69 -22.47 -33.62
N ASN A 26 6.20 -23.12 -32.55
CA ASN A 26 5.20 -22.56 -31.60
C ASN A 26 5.75 -22.38 -30.17
N ALA A 27 7.05 -22.10 -30.02
CA ALA A 27 7.64 -21.90 -28.69
C ALA A 27 8.33 -20.53 -28.50
N TRP A 28 8.49 -19.72 -29.54
CA TRP A 28 9.20 -18.44 -29.48
C TRP A 28 8.50 -17.37 -30.33
N GLY A 29 7.17 -17.38 -30.33
CA GLY A 29 6.41 -16.18 -30.64
C GLY A 29 6.61 -15.21 -29.48
N PHE A 30 7.61 -14.33 -29.58
CA PHE A 30 7.55 -13.05 -28.88
C PHE A 30 6.27 -12.38 -29.36
N ASP A 31 5.22 -12.50 -28.55
CA ASP A 31 3.96 -11.82 -28.75
C ASP A 31 4.19 -10.32 -28.47
N MET A 32 4.82 -9.63 -29.42
CA MET A 32 5.09 -8.18 -29.38
C MET A 32 3.81 -7.33 -29.34
N PHE A 33 2.63 -7.94 -29.30
CA PHE A 33 1.33 -7.28 -29.29
C PHE A 33 0.46 -7.62 -28.07
N SER A 34 1.01 -8.28 -27.04
CA SER A 34 0.32 -8.52 -25.76
C SER A 34 0.23 -7.27 -24.85
N PHE A 35 0.13 -6.07 -25.43
CA PHE A 35 0.06 -4.79 -24.70
C PHE A 35 -1.36 -4.23 -24.54
N PHE A 36 -2.38 -4.93 -25.03
CA PHE A 36 -3.78 -4.54 -24.87
C PHE A 36 -4.54 -5.56 -24.03
N THR A 37 -4.13 -5.73 -22.77
CA THR A 37 -5.08 -6.20 -21.77
C THR A 37 -6.15 -5.12 -21.65
N LYS A 38 -7.41 -5.45 -21.97
CA LYS A 38 -8.51 -4.54 -21.63
C LYS A 38 -8.42 -4.24 -20.14
N ASP A 39 -8.45 -2.96 -19.79
CA ASP A 39 -8.42 -2.55 -18.39
C ASP A 39 -9.50 -3.34 -17.62
N LYS A 40 -9.05 -4.03 -16.57
CA LYS A 40 -9.94 -4.81 -15.70
C LYS A 40 -10.91 -3.82 -15.07
N VAL A 41 -12.21 -4.07 -15.18
CA VAL A 41 -13.23 -3.28 -14.46
C VAL A 41 -12.90 -3.34 -12.98
N ALA A 42 -12.78 -2.19 -12.35
CA ALA A 42 -12.47 -2.05 -10.93
C ALA A 42 -13.71 -1.46 -10.24
N PRO A 43 -14.64 -2.31 -9.77
CA PRO A 43 -15.88 -1.81 -9.20
C PRO A 43 -15.62 -1.07 -7.89
N THR A 44 -16.23 0.10 -7.77
CA THR A 44 -16.33 0.82 -6.49
C THR A 44 -17.38 0.19 -5.60
N VAL A 45 -17.03 -0.03 -4.34
CA VAL A 45 -17.90 -0.67 -3.34
C VAL A 45 -17.99 0.23 -2.11
N VAL A 46 -19.21 0.65 -1.78
CA VAL A 46 -19.53 1.34 -0.53
C VAL A 46 -19.94 0.31 0.52
N HIS A 47 -19.44 0.44 1.74
CA HIS A 47 -19.78 -0.49 2.81
C HIS A 47 -21.27 -0.45 3.17
N ALA A 48 -21.89 -1.61 3.35
CA ALA A 48 -23.33 -1.72 3.56
C ALA A 48 -23.84 -1.01 4.83
N SER A 49 -23.02 -0.91 5.88
CA SER A 49 -23.41 -0.25 7.14
C SER A 49 -23.66 1.25 7.00
N LEU A 50 -23.13 1.89 5.94
CA LEU A 50 -23.33 3.31 5.69
C LEU A 50 -24.76 3.58 5.21
N ASP A 51 -25.39 2.62 4.52
CA ASP A 51 -26.68 2.80 3.82
C ASP A 51 -26.70 4.11 3.00
N ALA A 52 -25.54 4.41 2.40
CA ALA A 52 -25.28 5.60 1.61
C ALA A 52 -24.75 5.18 0.25
N LYS A 53 -24.79 6.11 -0.70
CA LYS A 53 -24.21 5.92 -2.03
C LYS A 53 -23.10 6.94 -2.22
N LEU A 54 -22.09 6.57 -3.01
CA LEU A 54 -21.13 7.52 -3.52
C LEU A 54 -21.85 8.45 -4.50
N THR A 55 -21.80 9.75 -4.24
CA THR A 55 -22.52 10.76 -5.02
C THR A 55 -21.54 11.73 -5.66
N LYS A 56 -21.73 12.03 -6.95
CA LYS A 56 -20.90 12.99 -7.67
C LYS A 56 -21.33 14.41 -7.33
N LEU A 57 -20.38 15.27 -6.97
CA LEU A 57 -20.61 16.69 -6.71
C LEU A 57 -20.08 17.57 -7.85
N PRO A 58 -20.62 18.79 -8.02
CA PRO A 58 -20.17 19.72 -9.04
C PRO A 58 -18.88 20.47 -8.68
N SER A 59 -18.55 20.59 -7.39
CA SER A 59 -17.41 21.38 -6.91
C SER A 59 -16.86 20.81 -5.61
N TYR A 60 -15.55 20.83 -5.46
CA TYR A 60 -14.87 20.50 -4.21
C TYR A 60 -14.92 21.73 -3.31
N PRO A 61 -15.44 21.63 -2.07
CA PRO A 61 -15.48 22.79 -1.19
C PRO A 61 -14.05 23.26 -0.92
N ALA A 62 -13.85 24.58 -0.97
CA ALA A 62 -12.57 25.18 -0.62
C ALA A 62 -12.16 24.68 0.77
N ASN A 63 -10.89 24.29 0.92
CA ASN A 63 -10.34 23.75 2.16
C ASN A 63 -10.84 24.57 3.34
N THR A 64 -11.75 23.99 4.10
CA THR A 64 -11.92 24.42 5.48
C THR A 64 -10.66 23.89 6.12
N TYR A 65 -9.68 24.77 6.31
CA TYR A 65 -8.48 24.47 7.08
C TYR A 65 -8.93 24.05 8.48
N LEU A 66 -9.29 22.79 8.65
CA LEU A 66 -8.96 22.09 9.87
C LEU A 66 -7.44 22.07 9.83
N PRO A 67 -6.75 22.70 10.81
CA PRO A 67 -5.31 22.55 10.89
C PRO A 67 -5.03 21.06 10.76
N GLU A 68 -4.15 20.68 9.84
CA GLU A 68 -3.64 19.31 9.81
C GLU A 68 -3.30 18.99 11.24
N GLY A 69 -4.11 18.13 11.86
CA GLY A 69 -3.75 17.49 13.09
C GLY A 69 -2.64 16.56 12.67
N HIS A 70 -1.44 17.10 12.42
CA HIS A 70 -0.21 16.36 12.57
C HIS A 70 -0.42 15.65 13.88
N ASN A 71 -0.65 14.36 13.79
CA ASN A 71 -0.94 13.54 14.93
C ASN A 71 0.38 13.56 15.70
N GLN A 72 0.57 14.56 16.57
CA GLN A 72 1.84 14.89 17.25
C GLN A 72 2.35 13.71 18.08
N ASN A 73 1.50 12.69 18.19
CA ASN A 73 1.77 11.46 18.86
C ASN A 73 2.66 10.51 18.05
N CYS A 74 2.69 10.59 16.71
CA CYS A 74 3.55 9.74 15.88
C CYS A 74 4.62 10.59 15.20
N ILE A 75 5.87 10.41 15.61
CA ILE A 75 7.00 11.23 15.17
C ILE A 75 8.03 10.34 14.48
N LYS A 76 8.42 10.71 13.26
CA LYS A 76 9.56 10.08 12.57
C LYS A 76 10.86 10.61 13.17
N ALA A 77 11.75 9.70 13.54
CA ALA A 77 13.05 10.01 14.13
C ALA A 77 14.15 9.26 13.37
N LYS A 78 15.38 9.75 13.52
CA LYS A 78 16.58 9.13 12.98
C LYS A 78 17.38 8.47 14.08
N ILE A 79 17.95 7.33 13.76
CA ILE A 79 18.84 6.57 14.63
C ILE A 79 20.26 7.15 14.51
N GLN A 80 20.85 7.54 15.63
CA GLN A 80 22.22 8.04 15.70
C GLN A 80 23.12 7.15 16.56
N GLY A 81 24.37 6.99 16.10
CA GLY A 81 25.49 6.42 16.85
C GLY A 81 25.55 4.88 16.86
N THR A 82 26.65 4.37 17.40
CA THR A 82 26.78 3.00 17.88
C THR A 82 26.46 2.97 19.38
N ALA A 83 25.95 1.84 19.88
CA ALA A 83 25.29 1.73 21.19
C ALA A 83 25.95 2.54 22.34
N PRO A 84 25.16 3.23 23.20
CA PRO A 84 23.70 3.22 23.24
C PRO A 84 23.08 4.06 22.10
N LEU A 85 22.06 3.49 21.45
CA LEU A 85 21.32 4.13 20.38
C LEU A 85 20.66 5.40 20.92
N VAL A 86 20.83 6.53 20.23
CA VAL A 86 20.10 7.77 20.53
C VAL A 86 19.23 8.09 19.33
N LEU A 87 17.97 8.44 19.56
CA LEU A 87 17.07 8.87 18.52
C LEU A 87 17.02 10.40 18.48
N THR A 88 16.99 10.97 17.29
CA THR A 88 16.84 12.41 17.09
C THR A 88 15.68 12.67 16.16
N ILE A 89 14.80 13.62 16.51
CA ILE A 89 13.77 14.10 15.59
C ILE A 89 14.48 14.86 14.47
N GLU A 90 14.23 14.47 13.22
CA GLU A 90 14.83 15.10 12.05
C GLU A 90 13.72 15.34 11.03
N ASP A 91 13.58 16.60 10.61
CA ASP A 91 12.54 17.03 9.66
C ASP A 91 12.93 16.75 8.19
N GLY A 92 14.12 16.18 7.97
CA GLY A 92 14.67 15.88 6.66
C GLY A 92 14.40 14.46 6.17
N TYR A 93 14.97 14.14 5.01
CA TYR A 93 14.97 12.77 4.50
C TYR A 93 15.77 11.84 5.42
N ILE A 94 15.17 10.72 5.80
CA ILE A 94 15.79 9.67 6.61
C ILE A 94 15.71 8.37 5.82
N GLU A 95 16.87 7.78 5.55
CA GLU A 95 16.98 6.45 4.96
C GLU A 95 16.16 5.43 5.78
N PRO A 96 15.38 4.54 5.17
CA PRO A 96 14.55 3.58 5.91
C PRO A 96 15.34 2.73 6.90
N SER A 97 16.58 2.39 6.57
CA SER A 97 17.45 1.62 7.48
C SER A 97 17.88 2.40 8.74
N GLN A 98 17.76 3.72 8.73
CA GLN A 98 18.10 4.63 9.83
C GLN A 98 16.86 5.25 10.49
N SER A 99 15.67 4.91 10.03
CA SER A 99 14.44 5.47 10.58
C SER A 99 14.00 4.74 11.85
N ALA A 100 13.43 5.52 12.75
CA ALA A 100 12.63 5.06 13.86
C ALA A 100 11.32 5.84 13.88
N PHE A 101 10.29 5.27 14.49
CA PHE A 101 8.99 5.91 14.65
C PHE A 101 8.65 5.91 16.13
N VAL A 102 8.51 7.10 16.69
CA VAL A 102 8.24 7.33 18.10
C VAL A 102 6.76 7.56 18.30
N TRP A 103 6.17 6.80 19.21
CA TRP A 103 4.82 7.04 19.68
C TRP A 103 4.87 7.75 21.04
N ASN A 104 4.46 9.01 21.05
CA ASN A 104 4.32 9.84 22.24
C ASN A 104 3.01 9.50 22.94
N SER A 105 3.11 8.73 24.00
CA SER A 105 2.03 8.35 24.90
C SER A 105 2.51 8.47 26.35
N ALA A 106 1.66 8.10 27.31
CA ALA A 106 2.07 8.03 28.73
C ALA A 106 3.23 7.04 28.97
N SER A 107 3.42 6.07 28.08
CA SER A 107 4.53 5.11 28.09
C SER A 107 5.12 5.07 26.68
N PRO A 108 5.99 6.04 26.34
CA PRO A 108 6.43 6.24 24.96
C PRO A 108 7.23 5.04 24.47
N ILE A 109 7.01 4.68 23.21
CA ILE A 109 7.74 3.60 22.55
C ILE A 109 8.35 4.09 21.24
N ALA A 110 9.35 3.36 20.75
CA ALA A 110 9.90 3.54 19.42
C ALA A 110 9.92 2.22 18.66
N LEU A 111 9.49 2.25 17.40
CA LEU A 111 9.74 1.20 16.43
C LEU A 111 11.05 1.56 15.72
N ILE A 112 12.11 0.78 15.95
CA ILE A 112 13.48 1.10 15.53
C ILE A 112 13.91 0.10 14.45
N ASN A 113 14.21 0.58 13.24
CA ASN A 113 14.82 -0.24 12.21
C ASN A 113 16.28 -0.51 12.56
N ASN A 114 16.67 -1.78 12.54
CA ASN A 114 18.00 -2.22 12.91
C ASN A 114 18.79 -2.62 11.65
N GLN A 115 19.84 -1.85 11.36
CA GLN A 115 20.69 -2.06 10.20
C GLN A 115 21.45 -3.39 10.25
N ALA A 116 21.82 -3.87 11.43
CA ALA A 116 22.68 -5.05 11.57
C ALA A 116 21.97 -6.36 11.23
N ASN A 117 20.66 -6.44 11.49
CA ASN A 117 19.87 -7.64 11.25
C ASN A 117 18.79 -7.45 10.16
N ALA A 118 18.70 -6.25 9.56
CA ALA A 118 17.71 -5.87 8.56
C ALA A 118 16.25 -6.16 9.00
N ARG A 119 15.97 -5.93 10.29
CA ARG A 119 14.68 -6.12 10.96
C ARG A 119 14.35 -4.87 11.77
N PHE A 120 13.17 -4.80 12.37
CA PHE A 120 12.87 -3.76 13.35
C PHE A 120 12.50 -4.36 14.71
N ASP A 121 12.69 -3.55 15.75
CA ASP A 121 12.36 -3.89 17.13
C ASP A 121 11.50 -2.79 17.75
N VAL A 122 10.66 -3.15 18.73
CA VAL A 122 9.92 -2.18 19.55
C VAL A 122 10.67 -1.95 20.86
N TRP A 123 10.83 -0.70 21.26
CA TRP A 123 11.55 -0.30 22.47
C TRP A 123 10.73 0.67 23.29
N GLU A 124 10.69 0.48 24.61
CA GLU A 124 10.28 1.50 25.57
C GLU A 124 11.32 2.63 25.57
N LEU A 125 10.85 3.87 25.59
CA LEU A 125 11.68 5.05 25.74
C LEU A 125 11.64 5.55 27.19
N GLU A 126 12.76 6.09 27.67
CA GLU A 126 12.82 6.75 28.98
C GLU A 126 11.83 7.91 29.08
N SER A 127 11.78 8.75 28.04
CA SER A 127 10.81 9.83 27.89
C SER A 127 10.79 10.32 26.43
N ILE A 128 9.76 11.07 26.06
CA ILE A 128 9.70 11.74 24.76
C ILE A 128 10.78 12.82 24.59
N ASN A 129 11.33 13.33 25.70
CA ASN A 129 12.35 14.39 25.67
C ASN A 129 13.76 13.85 25.47
N SER A 130 14.08 12.70 26.08
CA SER A 130 15.40 12.09 25.96
C SER A 130 15.52 11.15 24.77
N LEU A 131 14.39 10.60 24.29
CA LEU A 131 14.30 9.67 23.16
C LEU A 131 15.29 8.50 23.25
N LYS A 132 15.64 8.12 24.49
CA LYS A 132 16.61 7.08 24.79
C LYS A 132 15.88 5.74 24.96
N PRO A 133 16.18 4.73 24.12
CA PRO A 133 15.67 3.38 24.31
C PRO A 133 16.19 2.79 25.63
N VAL A 134 15.28 2.30 26.47
CA VAL A 134 15.63 1.71 27.77
C VAL A 134 15.45 0.20 27.81
N LYS A 135 14.36 -0.30 27.20
CA LYS A 135 14.00 -1.71 27.28
C LYS A 135 13.33 -2.16 25.99
N LYS A 136 13.84 -3.26 25.43
CA LYS A 136 13.23 -3.90 24.26
C LYS A 136 11.91 -4.55 24.69
N VAL A 137 10.84 -4.26 23.95
CA VAL A 137 9.51 -4.85 24.14
C VAL A 137 9.48 -6.22 23.45
N SER A 138 8.95 -7.22 24.14
CA SER A 138 8.75 -8.54 23.56
C SER A 138 7.42 -8.57 22.82
N THR A 139 7.45 -8.68 21.51
CA THR A 139 6.24 -8.77 20.68
C THR A 139 6.03 -10.19 20.16
N ASN A 140 4.82 -10.50 19.70
CA ASN A 140 4.59 -11.66 18.85
C ASN A 140 5.27 -11.48 17.47
N GLU A 141 5.34 -12.57 16.71
CA GLU A 141 5.76 -12.52 15.31
C GLU A 141 4.70 -11.82 14.45
N LEU A 142 5.16 -11.07 13.43
CA LEU A 142 4.28 -10.36 12.49
C LEU A 142 3.35 -11.33 11.74
N SER A 143 3.88 -12.45 11.25
CA SER A 143 3.09 -13.49 10.62
C SER A 143 3.82 -14.83 10.65
N SER A 144 3.10 -15.93 10.36
CA SER A 144 3.74 -17.24 10.18
C SER A 144 4.77 -17.25 9.04
N ARG A 145 4.62 -16.37 8.04
CA ARG A 145 5.55 -16.23 6.91
C ARG A 145 6.75 -15.36 7.24
N SER A 146 6.66 -14.44 8.20
CA SER A 146 7.72 -13.46 8.49
C SER A 146 9.02 -14.07 8.99
N LYS A 147 8.99 -15.31 9.48
CA LYS A 147 10.20 -16.06 9.87
C LYS A 147 11.16 -16.26 8.69
N ASN A 148 10.61 -16.37 7.47
CA ASN A 148 11.38 -16.68 6.27
C ASN A 148 11.80 -15.43 5.49
N TRP A 149 11.40 -14.24 5.93
CA TRP A 149 11.76 -13.01 5.25
C TRP A 149 13.22 -12.67 5.49
N ILE A 150 13.90 -12.29 4.40
CA ILE A 150 15.32 -11.92 4.43
C ILE A 150 15.50 -10.58 5.16
N HIS A 151 14.63 -9.62 4.87
CA HIS A 151 14.59 -8.31 5.52
C HIS A 151 13.16 -7.83 5.67
N TYR A 152 12.93 -7.03 6.70
CA TYR A 152 11.71 -6.23 6.84
C TYR A 152 11.96 -4.99 7.71
N SER A 153 11.37 -3.87 7.35
CA SER A 153 11.57 -2.59 8.03
C SER A 153 10.27 -1.80 8.09
N VAL A 154 10.09 -1.03 9.15
CA VAL A 154 9.00 -0.05 9.25
C VAL A 154 9.29 1.11 8.32
N VAL A 155 8.35 1.45 7.46
CA VAL A 155 8.50 2.56 6.50
C VAL A 155 7.59 3.73 6.81
N ASP A 156 6.49 3.50 7.52
CA ASP A 156 5.55 4.53 7.95
C ASP A 156 4.70 4.07 9.14
N VAL A 157 4.22 5.01 9.96
CA VAL A 157 3.38 4.73 11.14
C VAL A 157 2.29 5.78 11.31
N ALA A 158 1.05 5.33 11.47
CA ALA A 158 -0.12 6.14 11.81
C ALA A 158 -0.58 5.87 13.25
N CYS A 159 -0.95 6.92 13.96
CA CYS A 159 -1.44 6.86 15.33
C CYS A 159 -2.97 6.70 15.32
N LEU A 160 -3.48 5.53 15.68
CA LEU A 160 -4.91 5.24 15.69
C LEU A 160 -5.53 5.50 17.08
N PRO A 161 -6.87 5.57 17.17
CA PRO A 161 -7.58 5.52 18.46
C PRO A 161 -7.24 4.27 19.28
N GLU A 162 -7.66 4.23 20.54
CA GLU A 162 -7.59 3.04 21.40
C GLU A 162 -6.17 2.46 21.60
N GLN A 163 -5.15 3.32 21.64
CA GLN A 163 -3.75 2.93 21.87
C GLN A 163 -3.22 1.95 20.80
N GLN A 164 -3.67 2.11 19.55
CA GLN A 164 -3.22 1.31 18.42
C GLN A 164 -2.37 2.14 17.45
N LEU A 165 -1.46 1.46 16.76
CA LEU A 165 -0.69 2.03 15.66
C LEU A 165 -0.97 1.24 14.38
N LEU A 166 -1.10 1.94 13.26
CA LEU A 166 -1.02 1.31 11.94
C LEU A 166 0.43 1.40 11.47
N VAL A 167 1.06 0.26 11.23
CA VAL A 167 2.49 0.15 10.92
C VAL A 167 2.64 -0.39 9.51
N ALA A 168 3.20 0.41 8.60
CA ALA A 168 3.59 -0.05 7.27
C ALA A 168 4.96 -0.74 7.35
N VAL A 169 5.00 -2.00 6.95
CA VAL A 169 6.21 -2.82 6.92
C VAL A 169 6.54 -3.18 5.48
N ASN A 170 7.69 -2.73 5.00
CA ASN A 170 8.27 -3.21 3.76
C ASN A 170 9.04 -4.50 4.04
N TYR A 171 8.84 -5.53 3.23
CA TYR A 171 9.52 -6.82 3.35
C TYR A 171 9.78 -7.45 1.99
N TYR A 172 10.65 -8.46 1.93
CA TYR A 172 11.05 -9.12 0.69
C TYR A 172 10.74 -10.62 0.67
N ASP A 173 9.90 -11.02 -0.31
CA ASP A 173 9.49 -12.42 -0.50
C ASP A 173 8.87 -12.70 -1.89
N PRO A 174 9.64 -13.14 -2.92
CA PRO A 174 11.04 -12.86 -3.22
C PRO A 174 11.20 -11.51 -3.95
N ARG A 175 10.25 -10.59 -3.77
CA ARG A 175 10.26 -9.21 -4.26
C ARG A 175 9.80 -8.31 -3.11
N SER A 176 10.14 -7.02 -3.17
CA SER A 176 9.66 -6.04 -2.20
C SER A 176 8.13 -5.96 -2.24
N LYS A 177 7.54 -5.95 -1.05
CA LYS A 177 6.09 -5.90 -0.77
C LYS A 177 5.86 -5.03 0.44
N ILE A 178 4.67 -4.47 0.55
CA ILE A 178 4.24 -3.73 1.75
C ILE A 178 3.07 -4.47 2.40
N ALA A 179 3.11 -4.57 3.71
CA ALA A 179 1.98 -5.00 4.51
C ALA A 179 1.75 -3.99 5.64
N LEU A 180 0.47 -3.76 5.93
CA LEU A 180 0.02 -2.94 7.03
C LEU A 180 -0.30 -3.86 8.21
N TYR A 181 0.18 -3.48 9.39
CA TYR A 181 -0.08 -4.19 10.64
C TYR A 181 -0.74 -3.25 11.64
N LEU A 182 -1.71 -3.75 12.40
CA LEU A 182 -2.14 -3.09 13.62
C LEU A 182 -1.23 -3.55 14.75
N TYR A 183 -0.64 -2.59 15.45
CA TYR A 183 0.09 -2.82 16.68
C TYR A 183 -0.75 -2.38 17.85
N ASP A 184 -1.21 -3.35 18.64
CA ASP A 184 -1.85 -3.12 19.93
C ASP A 184 -0.76 -2.91 20.98
N THR A 185 -0.68 -1.69 21.51
CA THR A 185 0.40 -1.30 22.42
C THR A 185 0.17 -1.83 23.84
N ALA A 186 -1.08 -2.13 24.22
CA ALA A 186 -1.43 -2.70 25.52
C ALA A 186 -1.09 -4.21 25.55
N ASN A 187 -1.43 -4.93 24.49
CA ASN A 187 -1.12 -6.36 24.35
C ASN A 187 0.27 -6.62 23.75
N GLN A 188 0.96 -5.57 23.31
CA GLN A 188 2.27 -5.62 22.64
C GLN A 188 2.28 -6.56 21.44
N SER A 189 1.19 -6.58 20.68
CA SER A 189 0.95 -7.56 19.64
C SER A 189 0.64 -6.94 18.28
N PHE A 190 1.22 -7.53 17.24
CA PHE A 190 0.91 -7.24 15.85
C PHE A 190 -0.17 -8.17 15.30
N SER A 191 -1.10 -7.62 14.54
CA SER A 191 -2.01 -8.35 13.66
C SER A 191 -1.90 -7.82 12.23
N LEU A 192 -1.92 -8.72 11.25
CA LEU A 192 -1.95 -8.31 9.85
C LEU A 192 -3.27 -7.60 9.57
N PHE A 193 -3.18 -6.35 9.11
CA PHE A 193 -4.33 -5.57 8.69
C PHE A 193 -4.66 -5.82 7.22
N SER A 194 -3.68 -5.57 6.34
CA SER A 194 -3.86 -5.71 4.89
C SER A 194 -2.51 -5.78 4.16
N GLU A 195 -2.49 -6.40 2.99
CA GLU A 195 -1.40 -6.17 2.03
C GLU A 195 -1.68 -4.85 1.29
N ALA A 196 -0.63 -4.06 1.06
CA ALA A 196 -0.74 -2.74 0.46
C ALA A 196 0.34 -2.53 -0.60
N ASP A 197 0.11 -1.53 -1.43
CA ASP A 197 1.08 -1.01 -2.39
C ASP A 197 1.33 0.49 -2.11
N THR A 198 2.26 1.08 -2.85
CA THR A 198 2.56 2.52 -2.79
C THR A 198 1.48 3.33 -3.52
N ASN A 199 1.29 4.59 -3.11
CA ASN A 199 0.51 5.56 -3.86
C ASN A 199 1.11 5.74 -5.26
N ALA A 200 0.26 5.81 -6.29
CA ALA A 200 0.70 5.92 -7.68
C ALA A 200 1.38 7.27 -8.02
N GLN A 201 1.05 8.33 -7.30
CA GLN A 201 1.58 9.68 -7.48
C GLN A 201 2.80 9.95 -6.61
N ASN A 202 2.91 9.26 -5.47
CA ASN A 202 4.04 9.33 -4.57
C ASN A 202 4.43 7.92 -4.09
N LEU A 203 5.48 7.35 -4.70
CA LEU A 203 5.92 5.99 -4.41
C LEU A 203 6.47 5.80 -2.99
N ASP A 204 6.73 6.89 -2.26
CA ASP A 204 7.17 6.87 -0.86
C ASP A 204 5.99 6.98 0.13
N LYS A 205 4.74 7.12 -0.36
CA LYS A 205 3.52 7.19 0.47
C LYS A 205 2.79 5.86 0.43
N TYR A 206 2.61 5.23 1.59
CA TYR A 206 1.99 3.90 1.73
C TYR A 206 0.54 3.94 2.21
N PHE A 207 0.21 4.97 2.97
CA PHE A 207 -1.15 5.31 3.34
C PHE A 207 -1.25 6.82 3.61
N ASP A 208 -2.46 7.30 3.83
CA ASP A 208 -2.74 8.64 4.34
C ASP A 208 -3.62 8.55 5.57
N GLN A 209 -3.49 9.49 6.49
CA GLN A 209 -4.26 9.54 7.72
C GLN A 209 -4.87 10.93 7.93
N LYS A 210 -6.15 10.97 8.31
CA LYS A 210 -6.75 12.14 8.96
C LYS A 210 -7.46 11.74 10.24
N SER A 211 -6.98 12.26 11.36
CA SER A 211 -7.66 12.16 12.65
C SER A 211 -8.85 13.12 12.65
N LEU A 212 -10.04 12.60 12.93
CA LEU A 212 -11.27 13.40 12.99
C LEU A 212 -11.45 14.01 14.38
N ASN A 213 -11.13 13.23 15.40
CA ASN A 213 -11.08 13.61 16.82
C ASN A 213 -10.16 12.63 17.56
N SER A 214 -10.14 12.65 18.89
CA SER A 214 -9.30 11.74 19.68
C SER A 214 -9.71 10.26 19.60
N GLY A 215 -10.95 9.96 19.22
CA GLY A 215 -11.51 8.61 19.16
C GLY A 215 -11.77 8.09 17.74
N GLU A 216 -11.54 8.91 16.70
CA GLU A 216 -11.85 8.54 15.32
C GLU A 216 -10.75 8.98 14.35
N SER A 217 -10.35 8.06 13.47
CA SER A 217 -9.36 8.33 12.42
C SER A 217 -9.76 7.64 11.13
N VAL A 218 -9.55 8.31 10.00
CA VAL A 218 -9.72 7.74 8.67
C VAL A 218 -8.34 7.49 8.05
N ILE A 219 -8.18 6.34 7.42
CA ILE A 219 -6.99 5.93 6.69
C ILE A 219 -7.36 5.69 5.22
N ILE A 220 -6.51 6.12 4.29
CA ILE A 220 -6.54 5.67 2.90
C ILE A 220 -5.29 4.85 2.63
N TYR A 221 -5.42 3.62 2.14
CA TYR A 221 -4.30 2.83 1.64
C TYR A 221 -4.53 2.32 0.22
N TYR A 222 -3.47 1.87 -0.42
CA TYR A 222 -3.45 1.61 -1.86
C TYR A 222 -3.25 0.13 -2.16
N SER A 223 -3.80 -0.35 -3.27
CA SER A 223 -3.60 -1.74 -3.71
C SER A 223 -3.70 -1.89 -5.23
N GLU A 224 -3.08 -2.96 -5.73
CA GLU A 224 -3.00 -3.29 -7.15
C GLU A 224 -2.35 -2.15 -7.95
N THR A 225 -1.24 -1.58 -7.47
CA THR A 225 -0.50 -0.52 -8.16
C THR A 225 0.16 -1.05 -9.42
N LYS A 226 -0.14 -0.45 -10.57
CA LYS A 226 0.44 -0.85 -11.86
C LYS A 226 1.07 0.33 -12.57
N ARG A 227 2.21 0.04 -13.20
CA ARG A 227 2.89 0.94 -14.13
C ARG A 227 2.23 0.84 -15.50
N LYS A 228 1.76 1.96 -16.03
CA LYS A 228 1.20 2.06 -17.39
C LYS A 228 2.27 2.43 -18.43
N SER A 229 3.15 3.36 -18.10
CA SER A 229 4.27 3.79 -18.95
C SER A 229 5.44 4.29 -18.10
N ALA A 230 6.47 4.91 -18.70
CA ALA A 230 7.47 5.65 -17.93
C ALA A 230 6.77 6.68 -17.05
N GLU A 231 7.06 6.64 -15.75
CA GLU A 231 6.59 7.58 -14.73
C GLU A 231 5.07 7.66 -14.51
N ILE A 232 4.27 6.86 -15.23
CA ILE A 232 2.82 6.80 -15.05
C ILE A 232 2.44 5.51 -14.36
N TYR A 233 1.93 5.66 -13.14
CA TYR A 233 1.39 4.60 -12.31
C TYR A 233 -0.08 4.89 -12.01
N HIS A 234 -0.82 3.86 -11.67
CA HIS A 234 -2.16 3.98 -11.13
C HIS A 234 -2.40 2.92 -10.06
N ASN A 235 -3.17 3.26 -9.03
CA ASN A 235 -3.68 2.28 -8.08
C ASN A 235 -5.00 1.76 -8.62
N TYR A 236 -5.22 0.45 -8.67
CA TYR A 236 -6.53 -0.06 -9.09
C TYR A 236 -7.59 0.17 -8.02
N TYR A 237 -7.19 0.21 -6.75
CA TYR A 237 -8.07 0.58 -5.65
C TYR A 237 -7.41 1.52 -4.65
N ASN A 238 -8.17 2.54 -4.23
CA ASN A 238 -7.96 3.26 -2.99
C ASN A 238 -8.95 2.68 -1.96
N ASN A 239 -8.44 2.15 -0.85
CA ASN A 239 -9.25 1.59 0.23
C ASN A 239 -9.31 2.61 1.37
N ILE A 240 -10.50 3.06 1.72
CA ILE A 240 -10.74 4.06 2.77
C ILE A 240 -11.36 3.35 3.97
N VAL A 241 -10.73 3.49 5.13
CA VAL A 241 -11.05 2.76 6.35
C VAL A 241 -11.25 3.74 7.50
N LEU A 242 -12.31 3.54 8.27
CA LEU A 242 -12.56 4.26 9.52
C LEU A 242 -12.12 3.41 10.71
N PHE A 243 -11.30 3.98 11.58
CA PHE A 243 -10.94 3.46 12.90
C PHE A 243 -11.68 4.26 13.97
N SER A 244 -12.28 3.56 14.93
CA SER A 244 -12.97 4.16 16.07
C SER A 244 -13.08 3.17 17.23
N ASP A 245 -13.50 3.60 18.41
CA ASP A 245 -13.76 2.72 19.55
C ASP A 245 -14.77 1.59 19.21
N LYS A 246 -15.72 1.85 18.31
CA LYS A 246 -16.67 0.85 17.79
C LYS A 246 -16.06 -0.09 16.75
N HIS A 247 -15.01 0.36 16.07
CA HIS A 247 -14.34 -0.33 14.99
C HIS A 247 -12.81 -0.28 15.18
N PRO A 248 -12.27 -0.90 16.25
CA PRO A 248 -10.85 -0.83 16.56
C PRO A 248 -10.00 -1.56 15.49
N GLN A 249 -10.56 -2.60 14.86
CA GLN A 249 -9.90 -3.29 13.75
C GLN A 249 -10.08 -2.59 12.39
N GLY A 250 -10.71 -1.41 12.38
CA GLY A 250 -11.07 -0.68 11.18
C GLY A 250 -12.31 -1.25 10.48
N ILE A 251 -13.08 -0.36 9.86
CA ILE A 251 -14.16 -0.71 8.92
C ILE A 251 -13.85 -0.06 7.58
N GLU A 252 -13.67 -0.87 6.52
CA GLU A 252 -13.52 -0.35 5.16
C GLU A 252 -14.85 0.29 4.76
N ILE A 253 -14.90 1.62 4.69
CA ILE A 253 -16.11 2.39 4.36
C ILE A 253 -16.29 2.53 2.86
N LEU A 254 -15.19 2.54 2.11
CA LEU A 254 -15.21 2.68 0.67
C LEU A 254 -13.98 2.00 0.06
N LYS A 255 -14.22 1.07 -0.87
CA LYS A 255 -13.23 0.59 -1.81
C LYS A 255 -13.47 1.29 -3.14
N LEU A 256 -12.69 2.34 -3.41
CA LEU A 256 -12.81 3.14 -4.62
C LEU A 256 -12.01 2.49 -5.75
N GLY A 257 -12.66 2.13 -6.84
CA GLY A 257 -12.01 1.60 -8.03
C GLY A 257 -11.48 2.70 -8.95
N ILE A 258 -10.44 2.39 -9.73
CA ILE A 258 -9.82 3.33 -10.69
C ILE A 258 -10.80 3.91 -11.73
N ASP A 259 -11.93 3.26 -11.97
CA ASP A 259 -12.98 3.78 -12.86
C ASP A 259 -13.61 5.09 -12.34
N ASP A 260 -13.51 5.34 -11.04
CA ASP A 260 -13.89 6.59 -10.38
C ASP A 260 -12.68 7.48 -10.04
N GLY A 261 -11.50 7.14 -10.55
CA GLY A 261 -10.22 7.84 -10.38
C GLY A 261 -9.43 7.46 -9.13
N ASN A 262 -8.15 7.83 -9.10
CA ASN A 262 -7.32 7.75 -7.89
C ASN A 262 -7.48 9.00 -7.02
N VAL A 263 -7.52 8.83 -5.70
CA VAL A 263 -7.63 9.95 -4.75
C VAL A 263 -6.38 10.82 -4.79
N GLU A 264 -6.57 12.11 -5.11
CA GLU A 264 -5.52 13.14 -5.02
C GLU A 264 -5.62 13.93 -3.71
N ASP A 265 -6.84 14.30 -3.34
CA ASP A 265 -7.14 14.98 -2.09
C ASP A 265 -8.45 14.47 -1.52
N TRP A 266 -8.59 14.55 -0.21
CA TRP A 266 -9.76 14.09 0.49
C TRP A 266 -9.92 14.81 1.81
N GLN A 267 -11.15 14.95 2.30
CA GLN A 267 -11.42 15.53 3.60
C GLN A 267 -12.71 14.99 4.17
N VAL A 268 -12.89 15.13 5.47
CA VAL A 268 -14.15 14.83 6.14
C VAL A 268 -14.71 16.13 6.71
N ILE A 269 -15.87 16.54 6.21
CA ILE A 269 -16.58 17.76 6.65
C ILE A 269 -18.02 17.37 6.98
N ASP A 270 -18.51 17.76 8.16
CA ASP A 270 -19.89 17.54 8.59
C ASP A 270 -20.36 16.09 8.35
N LYS A 271 -19.51 15.13 8.76
CA LYS A 271 -19.72 13.68 8.58
C LYS A 271 -19.82 13.22 7.13
N LYS A 272 -19.31 13.98 6.17
CA LYS A 272 -19.19 13.57 4.76
C LYS A 272 -17.73 13.40 4.40
N LEU A 273 -17.39 12.23 3.88
CA LEU A 273 -16.14 12.02 3.18
C LEU A 273 -16.25 12.63 1.79
N LEU A 274 -15.37 13.57 1.51
CA LEU A 274 -15.23 14.23 0.22
C LEU A 274 -13.93 13.77 -0.42
N LEU A 275 -13.98 13.36 -1.68
CA LEU A 275 -12.82 12.90 -2.44
C LEU A 275 -12.70 13.74 -3.71
N HIS A 276 -11.50 14.24 -3.97
CA HIS A 276 -11.08 14.71 -5.28
C HIS A 276 -10.24 13.61 -5.92
N THR A 277 -10.70 13.10 -7.07
CA THR A 277 -10.07 11.98 -7.74
C THR A 277 -9.71 12.32 -9.18
N ILE A 278 -8.66 11.69 -9.70
CA ILE A 278 -8.25 11.80 -11.10
C ILE A 278 -8.07 10.40 -11.70
N ASP A 279 -8.76 10.12 -12.79
CA ASP A 279 -8.46 8.99 -13.68
C ASP A 279 -7.47 9.46 -14.75
N ASN A 280 -6.20 9.13 -14.56
CA ASN A 280 -5.10 9.48 -15.44
C ASN A 280 -4.76 8.37 -16.46
N ARG A 281 -5.63 7.36 -16.63
CA ARG A 281 -5.40 6.31 -17.64
C ARG A 281 -5.29 6.92 -19.03
N ASP A 282 -6.06 7.94 -19.35
CA ASP A 282 -5.75 8.81 -20.50
C ASP A 282 -4.96 10.04 -20.03
N HIS A 283 -3.64 9.93 -20.03
CA HIS A 283 -2.74 11.00 -19.57
C HIS A 283 -2.85 12.30 -20.39
N LYS A 284 -3.45 12.27 -21.59
CA LYS A 284 -3.65 13.47 -22.42
C LYS A 284 -4.92 14.22 -22.05
N ASP A 285 -5.90 13.52 -21.49
CA ASP A 285 -7.19 14.06 -21.08
C ASP A 285 -7.63 13.40 -19.76
N PRO A 286 -6.92 13.68 -18.65
CA PRO A 286 -7.23 13.08 -17.36
C PRO A 286 -8.60 13.56 -16.89
N LYS A 287 -9.41 12.62 -16.36
CA LYS A 287 -10.76 12.94 -15.90
C LYS A 287 -10.77 13.13 -14.39
N SER A 288 -11.15 14.32 -13.96
CA SER A 288 -11.33 14.64 -12.54
C SER A 288 -12.78 14.46 -12.11
N TYR A 289 -12.95 13.93 -10.90
CA TYR A 289 -14.24 13.77 -10.26
C TYR A 289 -14.19 14.25 -8.82
N ILE A 290 -15.36 14.67 -8.34
CA ILE A 290 -15.55 15.00 -6.94
C ILE A 290 -16.66 14.12 -6.42
N TRP A 291 -16.36 13.38 -5.36
CA TRP A 291 -17.25 12.42 -4.75
C TRP A 291 -17.57 12.81 -3.32
N SER A 292 -18.78 12.48 -2.89
CA SER A 292 -19.23 12.60 -1.51
C SER A 292 -19.85 11.30 -1.05
N LEU A 293 -19.51 10.91 0.17
CA LEU A 293 -20.07 9.77 0.88
C LEU A 293 -20.49 10.20 2.28
N ASP A 294 -21.75 9.93 2.63
CA ASP A 294 -22.29 10.22 3.95
C ASP A 294 -21.80 9.17 4.97
N LEU A 295 -21.16 9.63 6.04
CA LEU A 295 -20.64 8.81 7.14
C LEU A 295 -21.48 8.92 8.41
N SER A 296 -22.65 9.58 8.37
CA SER A 296 -23.48 9.87 9.55
C SER A 296 -23.90 8.63 10.34
N LYS A 297 -23.95 7.45 9.71
CA LYS A 297 -24.30 6.19 10.38
C LYS A 297 -23.12 5.53 11.12
N VAL A 298 -21.89 5.84 10.73
CA VAL A 298 -20.68 5.19 11.27
C VAL A 298 -19.88 6.12 12.19
N LEU A 299 -19.93 7.42 11.98
CA LEU A 299 -19.30 8.41 12.86
C LEU A 299 -20.19 8.72 14.06
N THR A 300 -19.59 8.78 15.24
CA THR A 300 -20.22 9.27 16.46
C THR A 300 -20.44 10.80 16.38
N ASN A 301 -21.37 11.32 17.19
CA ASN A 301 -21.66 12.77 17.27
C ASN A 301 -20.70 13.45 18.24
#